data_AF-A0A1K0IX27-F1
#
_entry.id   AF-A0A1K0IX27-F1
#
_cell.length_a   1.000
_cell.length_b   1.000
_cell.length_c   1.000
_cell.angle_alpha   90.00
_cell.angle_beta   90.00
_cell.angle_gamma   90.00
#
_symmetry.space_group_name_H-M   'P 1'
#
loop_
_entity.id
_entity.type
_entity.pdbx_description
1 polymer ?
#
loop_
_entity_poly.entity_id
_entity_poly.type
_entity_poly.pdbx_seq_one_letter_code
_entity_poly.pdbx_strand_id
1 'polypeptide(L)'
;MAIKKIKDRRGMIARLSAPDETAASRNYLREAVLLCETHLAGLPDVSKPYVGGHFVWRNRVHYYVAGRERGGRSRLIEVFVIDASENLEPLHAFQYPPPLAALFPADYGVLHEGEEDQAEPPEMIGPTASSQR
;
A
#
# COMPACT_ATOMS: atom_id res chain seq x y z
N MET A 1 -37.91 8.90 37.41
CA MET A 1 -36.76 8.00 37.15
C MET A 1 -36.39 8.11 35.68
N ALA A 2 -35.15 8.49 35.39
CA ALA A 2 -34.63 8.72 34.05
C ALA A 2 -33.76 7.53 33.62
N ILE A 3 -33.90 7.05 32.39
CA ILE A 3 -32.88 6.23 31.74
C ILE A 3 -32.59 6.84 30.36
N LYS A 4 -31.32 7.17 30.18
CA LYS A 4 -30.71 7.94 29.09
C LYS A 4 -30.63 7.14 27.78
N LYS A 5 -30.64 7.92 26.69
CA LYS A 5 -30.22 7.60 25.32
C LYS A 5 -28.94 6.74 25.28
N ILE A 6 -28.93 5.73 24.40
CA ILE A 6 -27.70 5.28 23.72
C ILE A 6 -27.96 5.44 22.23
N LYS A 7 -27.43 6.56 21.71
CA LYS A 7 -27.34 6.90 20.30
C LYS A 7 -26.24 6.01 19.73
N ASP A 8 -26.64 5.06 18.91
CA ASP A 8 -25.74 4.17 18.18
C ASP A 8 -24.77 5.01 17.33
N ARG A 9 -23.49 4.96 17.67
CA ARG A 9 -22.37 5.57 16.92
C ARG A 9 -21.44 4.45 16.43
N ARG A 10 -22.00 3.36 15.87
CA ARG A 10 -21.22 2.36 15.11
C ARG A 10 -21.43 2.53 13.60
N GLY A 11 -21.01 3.67 13.09
CA GLY A 11 -20.92 3.93 11.65
C GLY A 11 -19.54 4.49 11.32
N MET A 12 -18.52 3.63 11.33
CA MET A 12 -17.20 3.78 10.65
C MET A 12 -16.23 2.73 11.20
N ILE A 13 -16.61 1.46 11.12
CA ILE A 13 -15.60 0.42 10.97
C ILE A 13 -15.79 -0.03 9.54
N ALA A 14 -14.85 0.34 8.67
CA ALA A 14 -14.71 -0.30 7.38
C ALA A 14 -14.74 -1.79 7.67
N ARG A 15 -15.87 -2.42 7.32
CA ARG A 15 -15.98 -3.86 7.39
C ARG A 15 -14.92 -4.37 6.41
N LEU A 16 -13.80 -4.83 6.97
CA LEU A 16 -12.95 -5.84 6.39
C LEU A 16 -13.80 -7.12 6.27
N SER A 17 -14.90 -7.05 5.54
CA SER A 17 -15.60 -8.19 5.02
C SER A 17 -14.75 -8.65 3.87
N ALA A 18 -13.72 -9.44 4.18
CA ALA A 18 -13.15 -10.33 3.19
C ALA A 18 -14.34 -11.15 2.66
N PRO A 19 -14.75 -10.99 1.39
CA PRO A 19 -15.63 -11.99 0.81
C PRO A 19 -14.84 -13.30 0.87
N ASP A 20 -15.50 -14.34 1.36
CA ASP A 20 -15.05 -15.73 1.43
C ASP A 20 -13.79 -15.99 0.59
N GLU A 21 -12.64 -16.15 1.24
CA GLU A 21 -11.35 -16.30 0.57
C GLU A 21 -11.43 -17.56 -0.30
N THR A 22 -11.71 -17.33 -1.58
CA THR A 22 -11.99 -18.39 -2.53
C THR A 22 -10.79 -19.31 -2.65
N ALA A 23 -11.01 -20.58 -3.00
CA ALA A 23 -9.91 -21.51 -3.24
C ALA A 23 -8.91 -20.96 -4.28
N ALA A 24 -9.41 -20.19 -5.27
CA ALA A 24 -8.60 -19.50 -6.24
C ALA A 24 -7.69 -18.43 -5.59
N SER A 25 -8.23 -17.56 -4.74
CA SER A 25 -7.44 -16.55 -4.00
C SER A 25 -6.33 -17.19 -3.16
N ARG A 26 -6.61 -18.33 -2.51
CA ARG A 26 -5.60 -19.09 -1.76
C ARG A 26 -4.50 -19.66 -2.64
N ASN A 27 -4.83 -20.11 -3.86
CA ASN A 27 -3.84 -20.62 -4.80
C ASN A 27 -2.91 -19.51 -5.29
N TYR A 28 -3.46 -18.36 -5.69
CA TYR A 28 -2.67 -17.21 -6.12
C TYR A 28 -1.77 -16.66 -5.01
N LEU A 29 -2.23 -16.66 -3.75
CA LEU A 29 -1.39 -16.27 -2.62
C LEU A 29 -0.20 -17.22 -2.42
N ARG A 30 -0.41 -18.53 -2.55
CA ARG A 30 0.67 -19.52 -2.46
C ARG A 30 1.68 -19.34 -3.58
N GLU A 31 1.20 -19.14 -4.80
CA GLU A 31 2.03 -18.90 -5.98
C GLU A 31 2.86 -17.61 -5.82
N ALA A 32 2.25 -16.52 -5.37
CA ALA A 32 2.94 -15.25 -5.11
C ALA A 32 4.10 -15.43 -4.11
N VAL A 33 3.83 -16.09 -2.98
CA VAL A 33 4.84 -16.36 -1.96
C VAL A 33 5.96 -17.23 -2.53
N LEU A 34 5.62 -18.29 -3.27
CA LEU A 34 6.61 -19.18 -3.87
C LEU A 34 7.51 -18.44 -4.87
N LEU A 35 6.94 -17.61 -5.74
CA LEU A 35 7.71 -16.78 -6.68
C LEU A 35 8.70 -15.88 -5.95
N CYS A 36 8.25 -15.18 -4.91
CA CYS A 36 9.14 -14.35 -4.08
C CYS A 36 10.22 -15.18 -3.39
N GLU A 37 9.90 -16.36 -2.88
CA GLU A 37 10.88 -17.21 -2.20
C GLU A 37 11.92 -17.82 -3.16
N THR A 38 11.52 -18.12 -4.41
CA THR A 38 12.38 -18.74 -5.42
C THR A 38 13.23 -17.72 -6.18
N HIS A 39 12.68 -16.55 -6.52
CA HIS A 39 13.30 -15.65 -7.50
C HIS A 39 13.86 -14.35 -6.94
N LEU A 40 13.43 -13.91 -5.75
CA LEU A 40 13.96 -12.67 -5.18
C LEU A 40 15.23 -12.97 -4.37
N ALA A 41 16.31 -12.26 -4.72
CA ALA A 41 17.44 -12.10 -3.82
C ALA A 41 16.89 -11.47 -2.53
N GLY A 42 17.02 -12.17 -1.41
CA GLY A 42 16.41 -11.76 -0.14
C GLY A 42 16.73 -10.31 0.20
N LEU A 43 15.72 -9.56 0.64
CA LEU A 43 15.93 -8.19 1.12
C LEU A 43 16.83 -8.22 2.36
N PRO A 44 17.77 -7.26 2.51
CA PRO A 44 18.57 -7.14 3.72
C PRO A 44 17.67 -6.99 4.94
N ASP A 45 18.02 -7.70 6.01
CA ASP A 45 17.31 -7.70 7.29
C ASP A 45 15.86 -8.21 7.28
N VAL A 46 15.37 -8.76 6.16
CA VAL A 46 14.05 -9.39 6.05
C VAL A 46 14.18 -10.90 6.00
N SER A 47 13.62 -11.57 6.99
CA SER A 47 13.68 -13.04 7.09
C SER A 47 12.45 -13.71 6.48
N LYS A 48 12.68 -14.90 5.90
CA LYS A 48 11.66 -15.89 5.56
C LYS A 48 11.11 -16.57 6.83
N PRO A 49 9.90 -17.18 6.80
CA PRO A 49 9.00 -17.31 5.65
C PRO A 49 8.33 -16.00 5.29
N TYR A 50 8.07 -15.80 4.00
CA TYR A 50 7.22 -14.70 3.57
C TYR A 50 5.74 -15.05 3.77
N VAL A 51 4.91 -14.03 3.92
CA VAL A 51 3.47 -14.15 4.16
C VAL A 51 2.73 -13.43 3.04
N GLY A 52 1.78 -14.13 2.43
CA GLY A 52 0.87 -13.55 1.45
C GLY A 52 -0.37 -12.96 2.10
N GLY A 53 -0.88 -11.87 1.54
CA GLY A 53 -2.21 -11.35 1.83
C GLY A 53 -2.82 -10.70 0.59
N HIS A 54 -4.08 -10.29 0.69
CA HIS A 54 -4.76 -9.64 -0.43
C HIS A 54 -5.72 -8.54 0.06
N PHE A 55 -6.04 -7.61 -0.83
CA PHE A 55 -7.07 -6.59 -0.61
C PHE A 55 -7.74 -6.23 -1.94
N VAL A 56 -8.92 -5.63 -1.86
CA VAL A 56 -9.65 -5.15 -3.04
C VAL A 56 -9.48 -3.64 -3.16
N TRP A 57 -9.09 -3.17 -4.34
CA TRP A 57 -9.02 -1.75 -4.66
C TRP A 57 -9.53 -1.51 -6.08
N ARG A 58 -10.38 -0.50 -6.27
CA ARG A 58 -11.04 -0.18 -7.56
C ARG A 58 -11.63 -1.41 -8.27
N ASN A 59 -12.33 -2.26 -7.50
CA ASN A 59 -12.94 -3.50 -7.98
C ASN A 59 -11.95 -4.53 -8.57
N ARG A 60 -10.67 -4.46 -8.18
CA ARG A 60 -9.63 -5.44 -8.54
C ARG A 60 -8.98 -5.99 -7.27
N VAL A 61 -8.77 -7.30 -7.24
CA VAL A 61 -8.02 -7.96 -6.16
C VAL A 61 -6.54 -7.74 -6.39
N HIS A 62 -5.84 -7.30 -5.36
CA HIS A 62 -4.40 -7.14 -5.32
C HIS A 62 -3.86 -8.11 -4.28
N TYR A 63 -2.84 -8.87 -4.66
CA TYR A 63 -2.14 -9.80 -3.80
C TYR A 63 -0.83 -9.14 -3.41
N TYR A 64 -0.41 -9.28 -2.15
CA TYR A 64 0.88 -8.78 -1.70
C TYR A 64 1.62 -9.88 -0.98
N VAL A 65 2.94 -9.81 -1.03
CA VAL A 65 3.85 -10.64 -0.25
C VAL A 65 4.61 -9.74 0.70
N ALA A 66 4.67 -10.14 1.96
CA ALA A 66 5.33 -9.42 3.03
C ALA A 66 6.32 -10.32 3.76
N GLY A 67 7.48 -9.78 4.09
CA GLY A 67 8.44 -10.41 4.99
C GLY A 67 8.41 -9.77 6.37
N ARG A 68 9.20 -10.33 7.28
CA ARG A 68 9.35 -9.77 8.62
C ARG A 68 10.79 -9.35 8.85
N GLU A 69 10.97 -8.10 9.26
CA GLU A 69 12.25 -7.55 9.66
C GLU A 69 12.63 -8.00 11.08
N ARG A 70 13.92 -7.94 11.42
CA ARG A 70 14.43 -8.25 12.78
C ARG A 70 13.74 -7.48 13.91
N GLY A 71 13.27 -6.26 13.65
CA GLY A 71 12.49 -5.44 14.58
C GLY A 71 11.03 -5.84 14.73
N GLY A 72 10.60 -6.92 14.07
CA GLY A 72 9.21 -7.41 14.09
C GLY A 72 8.25 -6.64 13.18
N ARG A 73 8.73 -5.60 12.51
CA ARG A 73 8.01 -4.81 11.50
C ARG A 73 7.82 -5.62 10.22
N SER A 74 6.62 -5.53 9.65
CA SER A 74 6.33 -6.12 8.33
C SER A 74 6.93 -5.25 7.23
N ARG A 75 7.54 -5.90 6.23
CA ARG A 75 8.15 -5.25 5.07
C ARG A 75 7.47 -5.73 3.80
N LEU A 76 7.02 -4.80 2.97
CA LEU A 76 6.46 -5.12 1.66
C LEU A 76 7.55 -5.69 0.75
N ILE A 77 7.30 -6.85 0.14
CA ILE A 77 8.22 -7.50 -0.79
C ILE A 77 7.82 -7.19 -2.23
N GLU A 78 6.58 -7.55 -2.59
CA GLU A 78 6.05 -7.41 -3.94
C GLU A 78 4.52 -7.39 -3.92
N VAL A 79 3.92 -6.76 -4.93
CA VAL A 79 2.46 -6.69 -5.13
C VAL A 79 2.13 -7.25 -6.50
N PHE A 80 1.08 -8.04 -6.57
CA PHE A 80 0.64 -8.71 -7.79
C PHE A 80 -0.83 -8.44 -8.07
N VAL A 81 -1.19 -8.60 -9.33
CA VAL A 81 -2.57 -8.62 -9.82
C VAL A 81 -2.78 -9.83 -10.72
N ILE A 82 -4.04 -10.20 -10.92
CA ILE A 82 -4.38 -11.18 -11.96
C ILE A 82 -4.60 -10.42 -13.27
N ASP A 83 -3.90 -10.85 -14.32
CA ASP A 83 -4.06 -10.33 -15.66
C ASP A 83 -5.31 -10.90 -16.36
N ALA A 84 -5.55 -10.54 -17.61
CA ALA A 84 -6.70 -11.04 -18.38
C ALA A 84 -6.59 -12.53 -18.75
N SER A 85 -5.40 -13.11 -18.61
CA SER A 85 -5.09 -14.51 -18.92
C SER A 85 -5.05 -15.38 -17.66
N GLU A 86 -5.55 -14.87 -16.54
CA GLU A 86 -5.57 -15.52 -15.22
C GLU A 86 -4.19 -15.80 -14.61
N ASN A 87 -3.14 -15.10 -15.08
CA ASN A 87 -1.79 -15.21 -14.54
C ASN A 87 -1.54 -14.17 -13.44
N LEU A 88 -0.68 -14.54 -12.50
CA LEU A 88 -0.19 -13.63 -11.48
C LEU A 88 0.92 -12.74 -12.06
N GLU A 89 0.65 -11.43 -12.16
CA GLU A 89 1.56 -10.44 -12.72
C GLU A 89 2.04 -9.47 -11.64
N PRO A 90 3.36 -9.24 -11.48
CA PRO A 90 3.87 -8.26 -10.53
C PRO A 90 3.55 -6.84 -11.01
N LEU A 91 3.13 -5.98 -10.08
CA LEU A 91 2.96 -4.56 -10.34
C LEU A 91 4.28 -3.83 -10.23
N HIS A 92 4.46 -2.81 -11.06
CA HIS A 92 5.56 -1.89 -10.83
C HIS A 92 5.32 -1.05 -9.57
N ALA A 93 6.38 -0.73 -8.82
CA ALA A 93 6.27 -0.01 -7.55
C ALA A 93 5.52 1.33 -7.66
N PHE A 94 5.68 2.07 -8.77
CA PHE A 94 4.94 3.33 -9.02
C PHE A 94 3.43 3.13 -9.28
N GLN A 95 2.99 1.88 -9.50
CA GLN A 95 1.58 1.51 -9.69
C GLN A 95 0.96 0.95 -8.41
N TYR A 96 1.73 0.87 -7.32
CA TYR A 96 1.24 0.31 -6.07
C TYR A 96 0.04 1.10 -5.54
N PRO A 97 -1.08 0.41 -5.25
CA PRO A 97 -2.32 1.08 -4.92
C PRO A 97 -2.26 1.77 -3.54
N PRO A 98 -2.90 2.95 -3.37
CA PRO A 98 -2.87 3.73 -2.13
C PRO A 98 -3.20 2.99 -0.82
N PRO A 99 -4.10 1.97 -0.79
CA PRO A 99 -4.34 1.21 0.44
C PRO A 99 -3.11 0.55 1.06
N LEU A 100 -2.03 0.34 0.29
CA LEU A 100 -0.76 -0.16 0.83
C LEU A 100 -0.13 0.78 1.84
N ALA A 101 -0.39 2.10 1.75
CA ALA A 101 0.09 3.06 2.75
C ALA A 101 -0.39 2.75 4.16
N ALA A 102 -1.60 2.16 4.31
CA ALA A 102 -2.13 1.77 5.61
C ALA A 102 -1.54 0.44 6.12
N LEU A 103 -1.12 -0.44 5.21
CA LEU A 103 -0.58 -1.78 5.54
C LEU A 103 0.94 -1.75 5.76
N PHE A 104 1.65 -0.95 4.96
CA PHE A 104 3.10 -0.86 4.91
C PHE A 104 3.56 0.60 4.79
N PRO A 105 3.24 1.47 5.77
CA PRO A 105 3.50 2.91 5.68
C PRO A 105 4.97 3.24 5.43
N ALA A 106 5.90 2.49 6.06
CA ALA A 106 7.33 2.72 5.92
C ALA A 106 7.89 2.31 4.55
N ASP A 107 7.27 1.34 3.88
CA ASP A 107 7.70 0.91 2.54
C ASP A 107 7.06 1.76 1.47
N TYR A 108 5.77 2.06 1.64
CA TYR A 108 5.03 2.89 0.70
C TYR A 108 5.51 4.34 0.70
N GLY A 109 5.86 4.89 1.87
CA GLY A 109 6.40 6.24 2.00
C GLY A 109 7.61 6.48 1.10
N VAL A 110 8.60 5.58 1.13
CA VAL A 110 9.83 5.70 0.33
C VAL A 110 9.56 5.74 -1.18
N LEU A 111 8.49 5.10 -1.65
CA LEU A 111 8.11 5.12 -3.06
C LEU A 111 7.54 6.47 -3.52
N HIS A 112 7.09 7.29 -2.56
CA HIS A 112 6.44 8.58 -2.77
C HIS A 112 7.14 9.76 -2.06
N GLU A 113 8.26 9.49 -1.37
CA GLU A 113 9.19 10.48 -0.80
C GLU A 113 9.93 11.19 -1.95
N GLY A 114 9.19 12.09 -2.58
CA GLY A 114 9.58 12.90 -3.74
C GLY A 114 8.49 13.89 -4.15
N GLU A 115 7.27 13.78 -3.61
CA GLU A 115 6.15 14.72 -3.81
C GLU A 115 5.91 15.65 -2.61
N GLU A 116 6.85 15.77 -1.68
CA GLU A 116 6.85 16.85 -0.69
C GLU A 116 7.83 17.95 -1.10
N ASP A 117 7.23 19.08 -1.49
CA ASP A 117 7.78 20.44 -1.49
C ASP A 117 8.42 21.00 -2.78
N GLN A 118 7.56 21.55 -3.65
CA GLN A 118 7.81 22.83 -4.33
C GLN A 118 6.48 23.42 -4.82
N ALA A 119 5.64 23.84 -3.87
CA ALA A 119 4.61 24.84 -4.11
C ALA A 119 5.14 26.22 -3.68
N GLU A 120 6.25 26.66 -4.28
CA GLU A 120 6.65 28.06 -4.22
C GLU A 120 5.89 28.78 -5.36
N PRO A 121 4.92 29.67 -5.07
CA PRO A 121 4.38 30.54 -6.11
C PRO A 121 5.54 31.40 -6.63
N PRO A 122 5.66 31.64 -7.95
CA PRO A 122 6.68 32.57 -8.42
C PRO A 122 6.36 33.96 -7.87
N GLU A 123 7.11 34.41 -6.86
CA GLU A 123 7.18 35.83 -6.50
C GLU A 123 7.70 36.57 -7.73
N MET A 124 6.77 37.21 -8.45
CA MET A 124 7.07 38.17 -9.49
C MET A 124 7.72 39.39 -8.83
N ILE A 125 9.04 39.37 -8.73
CA ILE A 125 9.85 40.53 -8.38
C ILE A 125 9.69 41.54 -9.52
N GLY A 126 8.75 42.48 -9.37
CA GLY A 126 8.67 43.66 -10.21
C GLY A 126 9.91 44.53 -9.95
N PRO A 127 10.60 45.04 -10.98
CA PRO A 127 11.71 45.94 -10.76
C PRO A 127 11.18 47.27 -10.20
N THR A 128 11.51 47.54 -8.93
CA THR A 128 11.49 48.89 -8.36
C THR A 128 12.52 49.74 -9.12
N ALA A 129 12.07 50.45 -10.15
CA ALA A 129 12.83 51.54 -10.75
C ALA A 129 12.63 52.80 -9.89
N SER A 130 13.70 53.10 -9.18
CA SER A 130 13.98 54.28 -8.38
C SER A 130 13.47 55.59 -9.00
N SER A 131 12.68 56.31 -8.21
CA SER A 131 12.49 57.75 -8.34
C SER A 131 13.75 58.47 -7.90
N GLN A 132 14.42 59.21 -8.78
CA GLN A 132 15.24 60.35 -8.39
C GLN A 132 15.44 61.36 -9.54
N ARG A 133 14.74 62.49 -9.36
CA ARG A 133 15.01 63.90 -9.77
C ARG A 133 15.40 64.22 -11.21
#